data_AF-A0A947YNG9-F1
#
_entry.id   AF-A0A947YNG9-F1
#
_cell.length_a   1.000
_cell.length_b   1.000
_cell.length_c   1.000
_cell.angle_alpha   90.00
_cell.angle_beta   90.00
_cell.angle_gamma   90.00
#
_symmetry.space_group_name_H-M   'P 1'
#
loop_
_entity.id
_entity.type
_entity.pdbx_description
1 polymer ?
#
loop_
_entity_poly.entity_id
_entity_poly.type
_entity_poly.pdbx_seq_one_letter_code
_entity_poly.pdbx_strand_id
1 'polypeptide(L)' 'MELRILGGDSIRIFYVATSGRAFLLLHGFIKKSRKAPKKEIKVALTRLKEYKLKKS' A
#
# COMPACT_ATOMS: atom_id res chain seq x y z
N MET A 1 4.94 -5.41 0.55
CA MET A 1 4.06 -6.62 0.51
C MET A 1 2.62 -6.17 0.25
N GLU A 2 1.70 -7.05 -0.14
CA GLU A 2 0.27 -6.73 -0.30
C GLU A 2 -0.60 -7.54 0.67
N LEU A 3 -1.63 -6.91 1.25
CA LEU A 3 -2.67 -7.57 2.06
C LEU A 3 -3.96 -7.59 1.23
N ARG A 4 -4.63 -8.74 1.23
CA ARG A 4 -5.90 -8.94 0.51
C ARG A 4 -7.02 -9.22 1.48
N ILE A 5 -8.09 -8.44 1.38
CA ILE A 5 -9.34 -8.69 2.10
C ILE A 5 -10.38 -9.11 1.07
N LEU A 6 -11.00 -10.27 1.29
CA LEU A 6 -12.03 -10.84 0.42
C LEU A 6 -13.41 -10.53 1.01
N GLY A 7 -14.25 -9.81 0.26
CA GLY A 7 -15.62 -9.43 0.59
C GLY A 7 -16.38 -9.04 -0.70
N GLY A 8 -17.52 -8.34 -0.59
CA GLY A 8 -18.29 -7.87 -1.75
C GLY A 8 -17.44 -7.06 -2.77
N ASP A 9 -16.41 -6.38 -2.27
CA ASP A 9 -15.36 -5.75 -3.06
C ASP A 9 -13.98 -6.33 -2.70
N SER A 10 -13.13 -6.53 -3.71
CA SER A 10 -11.74 -6.98 -3.51
C SER A 10 -10.82 -5.80 -3.16
N ILE A 11 -10.52 -5.63 -1.88
CA ILE A 11 -9.62 -4.58 -1.39
C ILE A 11 -8.18 -5.10 -1.33
N ARG A 12 -7.24 -4.29 -1.81
CA ARG A 12 -5.80 -4.53 -1.73
C ARG A 12 -5.11 -3.40 -1.01
N ILE A 13 -4.20 -3.75 -0.10
CA ILE A 13 -3.47 -2.77 0.71
C ILE A 13 -1.97 -3.02 0.54
N PHE A 14 -1.24 -2.00 0.09
CA PHE A 14 0.21 -1.97 0.12
C PHE A 14 0.71 -1.56 1.49
N TYR A 15 1.64 -2.34 2.03
CA TYR A 15 2.24 -2.07 3.33
C TYR A 15 3.73 -2.47 3.37
N VAL A 16 4.43 -1.93 4.36
CA VAL A 16 5.81 -2.29 4.72
C VAL A 16 5.91 -2.56 6.22
N ALA A 17 6.78 -3.48 6.61
CA ALA A 17 7.16 -3.65 8.01
C ALA A 17 8.14 -2.54 8.41
N THR A 18 7.94 -1.92 9.57
CA THR A 18 8.87 -0.94 10.14
C THR A 18 9.61 -1.53 11.33
N SER A 19 10.80 -1.01 11.66
CA SER A 19 11.51 -1.40 12.89
C SER A 19 10.62 -1.14 14.11
N GLY A 20 10.29 -2.23 14.82
CA GLY A 20 9.40 -2.24 15.97
C GLY A 20 8.00 -2.73 15.63
N ARG A 21 7.82 -4.07 15.49
CA ARG A 21 6.56 -4.84 15.45
C ARG A 21 5.31 -4.10 14.92
N ALA A 22 5.47 -3.28 13.88
CA ALA A 22 4.45 -2.40 13.36
C ALA A 22 4.48 -2.43 11.84
N PHE A 23 3.30 -2.28 11.26
CA PHE A 23 3.12 -2.24 9.81
C PHE A 23 2.68 -0.84 9.41
N LEU A 24 3.40 -0.26 8.46
CA LEU A 24 3.02 1.00 7.84
C LEU A 24 2.15 0.69 6.61
N LEU A 25 0.88 1.03 6.71
CA LEU A 25 -0.07 0.95 5.61
C LEU A 25 0.15 2.16 4.71
N LEU A 26 0.53 1.92 3.45
CA LEU A 26 0.89 2.98 2.50
C LEU A 26 -0.29 3.39 1.63
N HIS A 27 -1.01 2.41 1.10
CA HIS A 27 -2.06 2.67 0.12
C HIS A 27 -3.03 1.50 0.00
N GLY A 28 -4.33 1.75 0.22
CA GLY A 28 -5.41 0.80 0.00
C GLY A 28 -6.24 1.20 -1.21
N PHE A 29 -6.63 0.23 -2.05
CA PHE A 29 -7.46 0.45 -3.21
C PHE A 29 -8.43 -0.71 -3.46
N ILE A 30 -9.57 -0.39 -4.08
CA ILE A 30 -10.55 -1.39 -4.52
C ILE A 30 -10.16 -1.83 -5.93
N LYS A 31 -10.00 -3.14 -6.14
CA LYS A 31 -9.69 -3.70 -7.46
C LYS A 31 -10.93 -3.67 -8.35
N LYS A 32 -11.17 -2.54 -9.01
CA LYS A 32 -12.29 -2.36 -9.96
C LYS A 32 -11.97 -2.80 -11.39
N SER A 33 -10.69 -3.05 -11.73
CA SER A 33 -10.28 -3.45 -13.08
C SER A 33 -9.13 -4.46 -13.08
N ARG A 34 -9.02 -5.25 -14.16
CA ARG A 34 -7.94 -6.21 -14.41
C ARG A 34 -6.62 -5.52 -14.80
N LYS A 35 -6.67 -4.25 -15.22
CA LYS A 35 -5.48 -3.49 -15.66
C LYS A 35 -4.45 -3.34 -14.53
N ALA A 36 -3.18 -3.35 -14.92
CA ALA A 36 -2.03 -3.37 -14.02
C ALA A 36 -2.08 -2.16 -13.04
N PRO A 37 -1.87 -2.38 -11.73
CA PRO A 37 -1.98 -1.35 -10.69
C PRO A 37 -0.78 -0.40 -10.65
N LYS A 38 -0.18 -0.06 -11.81
CA LYS A 38 1.03 0.78 -11.91
C LYS A 38 0.86 2.13 -11.20
N LYS A 39 -0.32 2.74 -11.33
CA LYS A 39 -0.66 4.01 -10.65
C LYS A 39 -0.67 3.84 -9.12
N GLU A 40 -1.34 2.80 -8.63
CA GLU A 40 -1.48 2.52 -7.19
C GLU A 40 -0.11 2.19 -6.55
N ILE A 41 0.75 1.45 -7.28
CA ILE A 41 2.13 1.18 -6.85
C ILE A 41 2.93 2.48 -6.75
N LYS A 42 2.82 3.37 -7.76
CA LYS A 42 3.52 4.67 -7.75
C LYS A 42 3.11 5.52 -6.55
N VAL A 43 1.81 5.54 -6.22
CA VAL A 43 1.29 6.24 -5.03
C VAL A 43 1.89 5.65 -3.74
N ALA A 44 1.93 4.33 -3.60
CA ALA A 44 2.52 3.67 -2.43
C ALA A 44 4.01 4.00 -2.26
N LEU A 45 4.77 4.01 -3.36
CA LEU A 45 6.21 4.33 -3.34
C LEU A 45 6.47 5.80 -2.98
N THR A 46 5.69 6.74 -3.52
CA THR A 46 5.79 8.16 -3.16
C THR A 46 5.58 8.36 -1.66
N ARG A 47 4.51 7.77 -1.10
CA ARG A 47 4.21 7.86 0.35
C ARG A 47 5.29 7.24 1.22
N LEU A 48 5.90 6.13 0.78
CA LEU A 48 7.03 5.54 1.48
C LEU A 48 8.25 6.47 1.50
N LYS A 49 8.54 7.16 0.39
CA LYS A 49 9.63 8.13 0.31
C LYS A 49 9.39 9.32 1.25
N GLU A 50 8.16 9.85 1.25
CA GLU A 50 7.76 10.93 2.18
C GLU A 50 7.89 10.52 3.64
N TYR A 51 7.46 9.30 3.99
CA TYR A 51 7.62 8.78 5.35
C TYR A 51 9.09 8.70 5.75
N LYS A 52 9.97 8.20 4.86
CA LYS A 52 11.41 8.12 5.13
C LYS A 52 12.03 9.51 5.34
N LEU A 53 11.65 10.50 4.52
CA LEU A 53 12.14 11.87 4.64
C LEU A 53 11.73 12.53 5.96
N LYS A 54 10.50 12.29 6.43
CA LYS A 54 10.01 12.84 7.72
C LYS A 54 10.63 12.18 8.97
N LYS A 55 11.34 11.06 8.80
CA LYS A 55 11.95 10.30 9.91
C LYS A 55 13.45 10.60 10.08
N SER A 56 14.03 11.37 9.17
CA SER A 56 15.42 11.87 9.24
C SER A 56 15.50 13.14 10.07
#